data_AF-A0A7V8WY30-F1
#
_entry.id   AF-A0A7V8WY30-F1
#
_cell.length_a   1.000
_cell.length_b   1.000
_cell.length_c   1.000
_cell.angle_alpha   90.00
_cell.angle_beta   90.00
_cell.angle_gamma   90.00
#
_symmetry.space_group_name_H-M   'P 1'
#
loop_
_entity.id
_entity.type
_entity.pdbx_description
1 polymer ?
#
loop_
_entity_poly.entity_id
_entity_poly.type
_entity_poly.pdbx_seq_one_letter_code
_entity_poly.pdbx_strand_id
1 'polypeptide(L)'
;MPERKDFLTVEEVMAHLRVGRTFVYEQARLYLRTGGAQGLPCRKFGRLLRFPTAPLEALAGAPLVEPDPVVVDLDAVRRAKDPTPAPSTPSTPRRRATGTEQSSLFPD
;
A
#
# COMPACT_ATOMS: atom_id res chain seq x y z
N MET A 1 27.98 17.70 1.03
CA MET A 1 26.77 18.41 1.49
C MET A 1 25.62 17.90 0.64
N PRO A 2 24.58 17.29 1.21
CA PRO A 2 23.44 16.84 0.42
C PRO A 2 22.79 18.06 -0.25
N GLU A 3 22.52 17.95 -1.55
CA GLU A 3 21.87 19.01 -2.32
C GLU A 3 20.39 19.03 -1.96
N ARG A 4 19.92 20.13 -1.36
CA ARG A 4 18.50 20.26 -0.96
C ARG A 4 17.67 20.66 -2.16
N LYS A 5 16.76 19.79 -2.57
CA LYS A 5 15.79 20.08 -3.64
C LYS A 5 14.70 21.01 -3.11
N ASP A 6 14.28 21.98 -3.92
CA ASP A 6 13.16 22.87 -3.57
C ASP A 6 11.79 22.18 -3.70
N PHE A 7 11.70 21.21 -4.61
CA PHE A 7 10.47 20.48 -4.91
C PHE A 7 10.71 18.98 -5.00
N LEU A 8 9.90 18.23 -4.27
CA LEU A 8 9.89 16.78 -4.27
C LEU A 8 8.77 16.24 -5.17
N THR A 9 9.02 15.08 -5.74
CA THR A 9 8.03 14.22 -6.42
C THR A 9 7.23 13.40 -5.41
N VAL A 10 6.15 12.78 -5.88
CA VAL A 10 5.36 11.83 -5.06
C VAL A 10 6.26 10.72 -4.50
N GLU A 11 7.21 10.22 -5.29
CA GLU A 11 8.07 9.09 -4.91
C GLU A 11 9.07 9.47 -3.84
N GLU A 12 9.69 10.64 -3.96
CA GLU A 12 10.60 11.17 -2.94
C GLU A 12 9.83 11.40 -1.63
N VAL A 13 8.64 11.98 -1.69
CA VAL A 13 7.80 12.18 -0.50
C VAL A 13 7.45 10.86 0.18
N MET A 14 7.10 9.83 -0.59
CA MET A 14 6.86 8.50 -0.03
C MET A 14 8.10 7.92 0.66
N ALA A 15 9.28 8.12 0.07
CA ALA A 15 10.53 7.63 0.64
C ALA A 15 10.86 8.36 1.96
N HIS A 16 10.70 9.69 2.00
CA HIS A 16 10.96 10.50 3.18
C HIS A 16 9.95 10.24 4.32
N LEU A 17 8.66 10.20 4.02
CA LEU A 17 7.61 10.05 5.03
C LEU A 17 7.26 8.59 5.33
N ARG A 18 7.82 7.63 4.58
CA ARG A 18 7.53 6.18 4.69
C ARG A 18 6.04 5.84 4.55
N VAL A 19 5.36 6.51 3.64
CA VAL A 19 3.93 6.34 3.36
C VAL A 19 3.69 5.77 1.96
N GLY A 20 2.54 5.12 1.75
CA GLY A 20 2.15 4.59 0.44
C GLY A 20 1.62 5.64 -0.53
N ARG A 21 1.61 5.32 -1.84
CA ARG A 21 1.12 6.20 -2.92
C ARG A 21 -0.30 6.71 -2.65
N THR A 22 -1.20 5.83 -2.23
CA THR A 22 -2.61 6.16 -1.98
C THR A 22 -2.75 7.27 -0.94
N PHE A 23 -2.04 7.14 0.18
CA PHE A 23 -2.06 8.15 1.24
C PHE A 23 -1.56 9.52 0.75
N VAL A 24 -0.46 9.54 -0.01
CA VAL A 24 0.08 10.79 -0.56
C VAL A 24 -0.93 11.45 -1.50
N TYR A 25 -1.58 10.69 -2.37
CA TYR A 25 -2.59 11.24 -3.28
C TYR A 25 -3.84 11.74 -2.55
N GLU A 26 -4.32 11.01 -1.56
CA GLU A 26 -5.46 11.43 -0.74
C GLU A 26 -5.17 12.74 -0.03
N GLN A 27 -4.00 12.85 0.60
CA GLN A 27 -3.62 14.05 1.31
C GLN A 27 -3.29 15.23 0.40
N ALA A 28 -2.73 14.98 -0.77
CA ALA A 28 -2.56 16.02 -1.79
C ALA A 28 -3.92 16.52 -2.30
N ARG A 29 -4.88 15.62 -2.54
CA ARG A 29 -6.25 16.02 -2.91
C ARG A 29 -6.92 16.80 -1.80
N LEU A 30 -6.75 16.40 -0.54
CA LEU A 30 -7.28 17.14 0.61
C LEU A 30 -6.71 18.56 0.68
N TYR A 31 -5.40 18.71 0.49
CA TYR A 31 -4.73 20.02 0.48
C TYR A 31 -5.25 20.92 -0.64
N LEU A 32 -5.38 20.39 -1.85
CA LEU A 32 -5.93 21.16 -2.97
C LEU A 32 -7.40 21.51 -2.79
N ARG A 33 -8.22 20.62 -2.21
CA ARG A 33 -9.64 20.90 -1.95
C ARG A 33 -9.85 21.92 -0.83
N THR A 34 -9.02 21.89 0.19
CA THR A 34 -9.13 22.78 1.36
C THR A 34 -8.40 24.11 1.19
N GLY A 35 -7.80 24.36 0.02
CA GLY A 35 -7.02 25.57 -0.23
C GLY A 35 -5.74 25.64 0.61
N GLY A 36 -5.24 24.50 1.06
CA GLY A 36 -4.01 24.39 1.84
C GLY A 36 -4.19 24.38 3.36
N ALA A 37 -5.42 24.24 3.86
CA ALA A 37 -5.67 24.17 5.30
C ALA A 37 -5.35 22.80 5.91
N GLN A 38 -5.51 21.70 5.16
CA GLN A 38 -5.31 20.34 5.67
C GLN A 38 -4.70 19.41 4.61
N GLY A 39 -3.96 18.39 5.05
CA GLY A 39 -3.33 17.40 4.17
C GLY A 39 -1.87 17.72 3.88
N LEU A 40 -1.35 17.18 2.77
CA LEU A 40 0.06 17.30 2.42
C LEU A 40 0.30 18.53 1.54
N PRO A 41 1.24 19.43 1.89
CA PRO A 41 1.50 20.63 1.13
C PRO A 41 1.99 20.29 -0.28
N CYS A 42 1.17 20.59 -1.28
CA CYS A 42 1.44 20.27 -2.67
C CYS A 42 1.01 21.39 -3.61
N ARG A 43 1.69 21.48 -4.75
CA ARG A 43 1.43 22.44 -5.81
C ARG A 43 1.31 21.70 -7.14
N LYS A 44 0.26 22.04 -7.89
CA LYS A 44 0.07 21.52 -9.24
C LYS A 44 0.79 22.40 -10.25
N PHE A 45 1.62 21.77 -11.08
CA PHE A 45 2.25 22.36 -12.24
C PHE A 45 1.65 21.70 -13.48
N GLY A 46 0.50 22.22 -13.91
CA GLY A 46 -0.32 21.60 -14.96
C GLY A 46 -0.78 20.20 -14.55
N ARG A 47 -0.23 19.17 -15.21
CA ARG A 47 -0.51 17.76 -14.92
C ARG A 47 0.37 17.16 -13.81
N LEU A 48 1.45 17.85 -13.43
CA LEU A 48 2.41 17.35 -12.45
C LEU A 48 2.03 17.81 -11.04
N LEU A 49 2.28 16.93 -10.07
CA LEU A 49 2.18 17.23 -8.65
C LEU A 49 3.58 17.34 -8.06
N ARG A 50 3.86 18.45 -7.38
CA ARG A 50 5.13 18.72 -6.71
C ARG A 50 4.90 19.14 -5.27
N PHE A 51 5.80 18.76 -4.38
CA PHE A 51 5.71 19.03 -2.96
C PHE A 51 6.84 19.98 -2.57
N PRO A 52 6.54 21.20 -2.10
CA PRO A 52 7.60 22.12 -1.69
C PRO A 52 8.27 21.61 -0.41
N THR A 53 9.61 21.64 -0.37
CA THR A 53 10.39 21.04 0.72
C THR A 53 10.23 21.79 2.05
N ALA A 54 10.25 23.13 2.04
CA ALA A 54 10.14 23.96 3.25
C ALA A 54 8.87 23.68 4.10
N PRO A 55 7.64 23.70 3.56
CA PRO A 55 6.44 23.39 4.35
C PRO A 55 6.38 21.90 4.75
N LEU A 56 7.00 21.00 3.99
CA LEU A 56 7.03 19.59 4.33
C LEU A 56 7.98 19.31 5.51
N GLU A 57 9.14 19.99 5.56
CA GLU A 57 10.04 19.99 6.72
C GLU A 57 9.38 20.57 7.96
N ALA A 58 8.66 21.67 7.82
CA ALA A 58 7.91 22.27 8.93
C ALA A 58 6.87 21.29 9.51
N LEU A 59 6.24 20.49 8.64
CA LEU A 59 5.28 19.45 9.05
C LEU A 59 5.98 18.25 9.71
N ALA A 60 7.13 17.82 9.18
CA ALA A 60 7.90 16.70 9.72
C ALA A 60 8.65 17.04 11.02
N GLY A 61 8.89 18.34 11.28
CA GLY A 61 9.69 18.80 12.42
C GLY A 61 11.19 18.52 12.28
N ALA A 62 11.65 18.11 11.10
CA ALA A 62 13.04 17.77 10.82
C ALA A 62 13.42 18.14 9.37
N PRO A 63 14.70 18.44 9.10
CA PRO A 63 15.20 18.63 7.75
C PRO A 63 14.97 17.38 6.89
N LEU A 64 14.50 17.57 5.66
CA LEU A 64 14.33 16.49 4.70
C LEU A 64 15.68 16.27 4.03
N VAL A 65 16.54 15.49 4.69
CA VAL A 65 17.79 15.00 4.11
C VAL A 65 17.47 13.91 3.11
N GLU A 66 18.08 13.95 1.92
CA GLU A 66 17.91 12.88 0.92
C GLU A 66 18.07 11.53 1.61
N PRO A 67 17.07 10.64 1.50
CA PRO A 67 17.18 9.35 2.16
C PRO A 67 18.32 8.60 1.50
N ASP A 68 19.17 7.97 2.31
CA ASP A 68 20.13 7.01 1.78
C ASP A 68 19.36 6.01 0.92
N PRO A 69 19.83 5.70 -0.31
CA PRO A 69 19.13 4.78 -1.19
C PRO A 69 19.00 3.45 -0.45
N VAL A 70 17.77 3.13 -0.03
CA VAL A 70 17.50 1.85 0.60
C VAL A 70 17.60 0.81 -0.50
N VAL A 71 18.74 0.12 -0.57
CA VAL A 71 18.94 -1.01 -1.46
C VAL A 71 18.03 -2.13 -0.96
N VAL A 72 16.81 -2.17 -1.49
CA VAL A 72 15.89 -3.27 -1.25
C VAL A 72 16.33 -4.44 -2.12
N ASP A 73 16.75 -5.53 -1.48
CA ASP A 73 16.94 -6.82 -2.14
C ASP A 73 15.55 -7.32 -2.61
N LEU A 74 15.24 -7.05 -3.88
CA LEU A 74 13.99 -7.44 -4.49
C LEU A 74 13.82 -8.97 -4.53
N ASP A 75 14.91 -9.74 -4.57
CA ASP A 75 14.88 -11.20 -4.57
C ASP A 75 14.60 -11.77 -3.17
N ALA A 76 15.03 -11.10 -2.11
CA ALA A 76 14.60 -11.42 -0.74
C ALA A 76 13.11 -11.12 -0.52
N VAL A 77 12.62 -9.96 -1.00
CA VAL A 77 11.20 -9.59 -0.88
C VAL A 77 10.30 -10.55 -1.67
N ARG A 78 10.73 -10.98 -2.87
CA ARG A 78 10.01 -11.99 -3.66
C ARG A 78 9.95 -13.34 -2.95
N ARG A 79 11.08 -13.84 -2.45
CA ARG A 79 11.13 -15.11 -1.69
C ARG A 79 10.24 -15.11 -0.45
N ALA A 80 10.13 -13.99 0.25
CA ALA A 80 9.26 -13.86 1.41
C ALA A 80 7.77 -13.83 1.05
N LYS A 81 7.43 -13.52 -0.21
CA LYS A 81 6.05 -13.40 -0.69
C LYS A 81 5.51 -14.69 -1.29
N ASP A 82 6.37 -15.66 -1.59
CA ASP A 82 5.94 -17.01 -1.92
C ASP A 82 5.51 -17.71 -0.62
N PRO A 83 4.21 -18.00 -0.42
CA PRO A 83 3.83 -18.87 0.68
C PRO A 83 4.48 -20.23 0.41
N THR A 84 5.26 -20.73 1.37
CA THR A 84 5.60 -22.15 1.44
C THR A 84 4.33 -22.93 1.14
N PRO A 85 4.30 -23.82 0.13
CA PRO A 85 3.13 -24.64 -0.11
C PRO A 85 2.86 -25.42 1.17
N ALA A 86 1.73 -25.11 1.82
CA ALA A 86 1.27 -25.86 2.97
C ALA A 86 1.20 -27.34 2.57
N PRO A 87 1.66 -28.28 3.41
CA PRO A 87 1.53 -29.69 3.09
C PRO A 87 0.05 -30.02 2.93
N SER A 88 -0.34 -30.33 1.69
CA SER A 88 -1.69 -30.78 1.35
C SER A 88 -2.00 -32.03 2.16
N THR A 89 -2.83 -31.90 3.20
CA THR A 89 -3.38 -33.07 3.90
C THR A 89 -4.18 -33.89 2.90
N PRO A 90 -3.90 -35.19 2.72
CA PRO A 90 -4.66 -36.02 1.79
C PRO A 90 -6.11 -36.13 2.30
N SER A 91 -7.03 -35.60 1.51
CA SER A 91 -8.47 -35.71 1.74
C SER A 91 -8.86 -37.19 1.60
N THR A 92 -9.12 -37.85 2.74
CA THR A 92 -9.58 -39.24 2.77
C THR A 92 -10.93 -39.37 2.04
N PRO A 93 -11.08 -40.32 1.11
CA PRO A 93 -12.34 -40.52 0.40
C PRO A 93 -13.40 -41.01 1.39
N ARG A 94 -14.42 -40.16 1.61
CA ARG A 94 -15.59 -40.47 2.43
C ARG A 94 -16.39 -41.57 1.73
N ARG A 95 -16.20 -42.81 2.17
CA ARG A 95 -17.03 -43.98 1.83
C ARG A 95 -18.50 -43.59 2.04
N ARG A 96 -19.25 -43.44 0.95
CA ARG A 96 -20.70 -43.23 0.98
C ARG A 96 -21.32 -44.57 1.41
N ALA A 97 -21.66 -44.66 2.69
CA ALA A 97 -22.42 -45.77 3.23
C ALA A 97 -23.82 -45.72 2.61
N THR A 98 -24.10 -46.67 1.73
CA THR A 98 -25.45 -46.98 1.26
C THR A 98 -26.17 -47.67 2.42
N GLY A 99 -27.11 -46.97 3.04
CA GLY A 99 -27.89 -47.49 4.14
C GLY A 99 -29.21 -46.77 4.29
N THR A 100 -30.28 -47.53 4.00
CA THR A 100 -31.57 -47.50 4.69
C THR A 100 -32.62 -46.47 4.24
N GLU A 101 -33.58 -47.00 3.47
CA GLU A 101 -35.05 -46.96 3.64
C GLU A 101 -35.75 -45.66 4.10
N GLN A 102 -36.72 -45.23 3.29
CA GLN A 102 -38.05 -44.74 3.71
C GLN A 102 -38.99 -44.74 2.48
N SER A 103 -39.90 -45.71 2.35
CA SER A 103 -41.30 -45.69 2.84
C SER A 103 -42.24 -44.80 2.01
N SER A 104 -42.99 -45.46 1.11
CA SER A 104 -44.42 -45.29 0.81
C SER A 104 -45.13 -43.97 1.17
N LEU A 105 -45.68 -43.26 0.17
CA LEU A 105 -47.05 -42.71 0.17
C LEU A 105 -47.38 -42.07 -1.21
N PHE A 106 -48.13 -42.76 -2.06
CA PHE A 106 -48.93 -42.11 -3.12
C PHE A 106 -50.25 -42.89 -3.28
N PRO A 107 -51.42 -42.24 -3.19
CA PRO A 107 -52.72 -42.88 -3.35
C PRO A 107 -53.21 -42.81 -4.81
N ASP A 108 -53.97 -43.82 -5.22
CA ASP A 108 -55.23 -43.71 -5.98
C ASP A 108 -56.07 -44.97 -5.73
#